data_AF-A0A402D7D6-F1
#
_entry.id   AF-A0A402D7D6-F1
#
_cell.length_a   1.000
_cell.length_b   1.000
_cell.length_c   1.000
_cell.angle_alpha   90.00
_cell.angle_beta   90.00
_cell.angle_gamma   90.00
#
_symmetry.space_group_name_H-M   'P 1'
#
loop_
_entity.id
_entity.type
_entity.pdbx_description
1 polymer ?
#
loop_
_entity_poly.entity_id
_entity_poly.type
_entity_poly.pdbx_seq_one_letter_code
_entity_poly.pdbx_strand_id
1 'polypeptide(L)'
;MNKLIEIRCPNCGSVAQRLLSDRLPAGYKCPARQVAQTECPVCDYFIAMCWQNGAVLEAYAPGIQGNTAAAMPPQPQPAIAHWSLSSVFKVALSPQESRKLLSGQP
;
A
#
# COMPACT_ATOMS: atom_id res chain seq x y z
N MET A 1 -25.11 10.24 -16.79
CA MET A 1 -24.87 9.56 -18.07
C MET A 1 -23.71 8.61 -17.89
N ASN A 2 -23.90 7.36 -18.28
CA ASN A 2 -22.86 6.33 -18.24
C ASN A 2 -22.26 6.18 -19.63
N LYS A 3 -20.93 6.25 -19.76
CA LYS A 3 -20.21 6.03 -21.03
C LYS A 3 -19.08 5.04 -20.81
N LEU A 4 -19.10 3.93 -21.55
CA LEU A 4 -18.04 2.94 -21.54
C LEU A 4 -17.09 3.20 -22.71
N ILE A 5 -15.79 3.16 -22.44
CA ILE A 5 -14.73 3.31 -23.45
C ILE A 5 -13.67 2.24 -23.25
N GLU A 6 -13.05 1.84 -24.36
CA GLU A 6 -11.90 0.94 -24.34
C GLU A 6 -10.61 1.74 -24.21
N ILE A 7 -9.70 1.30 -23.34
CA ILE A 7 -8.38 1.91 -23.15
C ILE A 7 -7.30 0.83 -22.98
N ARG A 8 -6.03 1.23 -22.98
CA ARG A 8 -4.94 0.37 -22.49
C ARG A 8 -4.88 0.40 -20.97
N CYS A 9 -4.76 -0.77 -20.36
CA CYS A 9 -4.56 -0.92 -18.92
C CYS A 9 -3.27 -0.19 -18.51
N PRO A 10 -3.31 0.71 -17.51
CA PRO A 10 -2.11 1.41 -17.05
C PRO A 10 -1.16 0.49 -16.26
N ASN A 11 -1.62 -0.68 -15.83
CA ASN A 11 -0.78 -1.69 -15.19
C ASN A 11 -0.09 -2.57 -16.25
N CYS A 12 -0.82 -3.44 -16.95
CA CYS A 12 -0.22 -4.43 -17.85
C CYS A 12 -0.21 -4.07 -19.35
N GLY A 13 -0.82 -2.96 -19.77
CA GLY A 13 -0.92 -2.57 -21.18
C GLY A 13 -1.95 -3.34 -22.02
N SER A 14 -2.60 -4.38 -21.49
CA SER A 14 -3.68 -5.09 -22.17
C SER A 14 -4.93 -4.21 -22.37
N VAL A 15 -5.88 -4.67 -23.17
CA VAL A 15 -7.18 -3.99 -23.32
C VAL A 15 -7.92 -3.97 -21.98
N ALA A 16 -8.44 -2.81 -21.61
CA ALA A 16 -9.21 -2.56 -20.40
C ALA A 16 -10.44 -1.70 -20.71
N GLN A 17 -11.43 -1.73 -19.82
CA GLN A 17 -12.63 -0.91 -19.94
C GLN A 17 -12.57 0.25 -18.96
N ARG A 18 -13.08 1.41 -19.38
CA ARG A 18 -13.31 2.56 -18.52
C ARG A 18 -14.75 3.03 -18.61
N LEU A 19 -15.43 3.03 -17.47
CA LEU A 19 -16.76 3.59 -17.29
C LEU A 19 -16.65 5.03 -16.76
N LEU A 20 -17.15 5.99 -17.52
CA LEU A 20 -17.41 7.35 -17.06
C LEU A 20 -18.85 7.43 -16.57
N SER A 21 -19.04 7.83 -15.32
CA SER A 21 -20.33 7.87 -14.63
C SER A 21 -20.50 9.18 -13.87
N ASP A 22 -21.74 9.67 -13.80
CA ASP A 22 -22.15 10.77 -12.91
C ASP A 22 -22.66 10.27 -11.55
N ARG A 23 -22.73 8.95 -11.37
CA ARG A 23 -23.05 8.32 -10.09
C ARG A 23 -21.79 8.19 -9.26
N LEU A 24 -21.80 8.90 -8.13
CA LEU A 24 -20.71 8.92 -7.16
C LEU A 24 -21.06 8.00 -5.99
N PRO A 25 -20.11 7.20 -5.46
CA PRO A 25 -20.35 6.41 -4.26
C PRO A 25 -20.69 7.32 -3.06
N ALA A 26 -21.53 6.83 -2.15
CA ALA A 26 -21.95 7.59 -0.98
C ALA A 26 -20.74 8.02 -0.14
N GLY A 27 -20.71 9.29 0.27
CA GLY A 27 -19.63 9.86 1.09
C GLY A 27 -18.48 10.50 0.32
N TYR A 28 -18.36 10.28 -0.99
CA TYR A 28 -17.30 10.90 -1.81
C TYR A 28 -17.76 12.22 -2.46
N LYS A 29 -16.81 13.07 -2.86
CA LYS A 29 -17.08 14.32 -3.60
C LYS A 29 -16.08 14.45 -4.76
N CYS A 30 -16.59 14.39 -6.00
CA CYS A 30 -15.81 14.66 -7.21
C CYS A 30 -16.25 15.98 -7.88
N PRO A 31 -15.32 16.73 -8.51
CA PRO A 31 -15.69 17.86 -9.36
C PRO A 31 -16.63 17.39 -10.48
N ALA A 32 -17.67 18.21 -10.76
CA ALA A 32 -18.74 17.89 -11.72
C ALA A 32 -19.49 16.56 -11.48
N ARG A 33 -19.32 15.93 -10.31
CA ARG A 33 -19.87 14.61 -9.96
C ARG A 33 -19.45 13.50 -10.93
N GLN A 34 -18.33 13.65 -11.63
CA GLN A 34 -17.87 12.67 -12.62
C GLN A 34 -16.81 11.74 -12.03
N VAL A 35 -17.05 10.43 -12.20
CA VAL A 35 -16.16 9.34 -11.80
C VAL A 35 -15.73 8.58 -13.05
N ALA A 36 -14.46 8.20 -13.08
CA ALA A 36 -13.93 7.24 -14.02
C ALA A 36 -13.54 5.97 -13.26
N GLN A 37 -14.16 4.86 -13.63
CA GLN A 37 -13.83 3.52 -13.15
C GLN A 37 -13.14 2.76 -14.27
N THR A 38 -11.96 2.22 -14.00
CA THR A 38 -11.18 1.45 -14.97
C THR A 38 -11.04 0.03 -14.44
N GLU A 39 -11.32 -0.96 -15.28
CA GLU A 39 -11.17 -2.37 -14.97
C GLU A 39 -10.41 -3.10 -16.08
N CYS A 40 -9.44 -3.92 -15.69
CA CYS A 40 -8.69 -4.76 -16.62
C CYS A 40 -8.90 -6.23 -16.28
N PRO A 41 -9.48 -7.03 -17.19
CA PRO A 41 -9.73 -8.45 -16.95
C PRO A 41 -8.47 -9.32 -17.04
N VAL A 42 -7.32 -8.76 -17.46
CA VAL A 42 -6.09 -9.54 -17.69
C VAL A 42 -5.21 -9.61 -16.45
N CYS A 43 -5.12 -8.52 -15.70
CA CYS A 43 -4.25 -8.42 -14.53
C CYS A 43 -5.02 -7.97 -13.28
N ASP A 44 -6.33 -8.13 -13.27
CA ASP A 44 -7.25 -7.70 -12.21
C ASP A 44 -7.02 -6.25 -11.73
N TYR A 45 -6.54 -5.37 -12.61
CA TYR A 45 -6.33 -3.97 -12.25
C TYR A 45 -7.65 -3.22 -12.19
N PHE A 46 -7.88 -2.51 -11.10
CA PHE A 46 -9.05 -1.68 -10.87
C PHE A 46 -8.67 -0.31 -10.32
N ILE A 47 -9.24 0.76 -10.87
CA ILE A 47 -9.16 2.09 -10.26
C ILE A 47 -10.44 2.88 -10.50
N ALA A 48 -11.01 3.42 -9.43
CA ALA A 48 -12.06 4.42 -9.46
C ALA A 48 -11.49 5.77 -9.00
N MET A 49 -11.66 6.81 -9.81
CA MET A 49 -11.14 8.15 -9.52
C MET A 49 -12.09 9.24 -10.01
N CYS A 50 -11.99 10.43 -9.40
CA CYS A 50 -12.64 11.62 -9.89
C CYS A 50 -12.07 12.00 -11.27
N TRP A 51 -12.94 12.16 -12.26
CA TRP A 51 -12.51 12.34 -13.65
C TRP A 51 -11.69 13.61 -13.88
N GLN A 52 -12.08 14.74 -13.27
CA GLN A 52 -11.45 16.04 -13.56
C GLN A 52 -10.09 16.24 -12.88
N ASN A 53 -9.93 15.77 -11.64
CA ASN A 53 -8.74 16.06 -10.83
C ASN A 53 -7.91 14.82 -10.52
N GLY A 54 -8.33 13.63 -10.96
CA GLY A 54 -7.62 12.37 -10.75
C GLY A 54 -7.61 11.88 -9.29
N ALA A 55 -8.39 12.50 -8.39
CA ALA A 55 -8.45 12.06 -7.00
C ALA A 55 -8.95 10.62 -6.92
N VAL A 56 -8.13 9.73 -6.38
CA VAL A 56 -8.42 8.29 -6.28
C VAL A 56 -9.49 8.07 -5.21
N LEU A 57 -10.54 7.34 -5.58
CA LEU A 57 -11.62 6.92 -4.69
C LEU A 57 -11.34 5.51 -4.16
N GLU A 58 -10.93 4.61 -5.05
CA GLU A 58 -10.61 3.22 -4.75
C GLU A 58 -9.62 2.71 -5.79
N ALA A 59 -8.64 1.90 -5.37
CA ALA A 59 -7.66 1.31 -6.27
C ALA A 59 -7.24 -0.08 -5.81
N TYR A 60 -7.06 -0.97 -6.79
CA TYR A 60 -6.49 -2.29 -6.61
C TYR A 60 -5.58 -2.58 -7.82
N ALA A 61 -4.34 -2.95 -7.54
CA ALA A 61 -3.34 -3.23 -8.56
C ALA A 61 -2.50 -4.46 -8.16
N PRO A 62 -2.66 -5.58 -8.86
CA PRO A 62 -1.77 -6.72 -8.70
C PRO A 62 -0.36 -6.40 -9.17
N GLY A 63 0.63 -6.92 -8.44
CA GLY A 63 2.01 -6.88 -8.88
C GLY A 63 2.14 -7.60 -10.22
N ILE A 64 2.61 -6.88 -11.24
CA ILE A 64 2.93 -7.50 -12.52
C ILE A 64 4.16 -8.38 -12.23
N GLN A 65 3.99 -9.70 -12.29
CA GLN A 65 5.13 -10.59 -12.40
C GLN A 65 5.73 -10.30 -13.77
N GLY A 66 6.60 -9.30 -13.82
CA GLY A 66 7.44 -9.09 -14.98
C GLY A 66 8.11 -10.43 -15.26
N ASN A 67 8.05 -10.84 -16.52
CA ASN A 67 8.89 -11.87 -17.11
C ASN A 67 10.40 -11.51 -17.07
N THR A 68 10.78 -10.51 -16.30
CA THR A 68 12.11 -10.32 -15.75
C THR A 68 12.34 -11.38 -14.69
N ALA A 69 13.36 -12.22 -14.89
CA ALA A 69 13.93 -13.09 -13.86
C ALA A 69 13.84 -12.41 -12.49
N ALA A 70 13.19 -13.10 -11.56
CA ALA A 70 12.96 -12.74 -10.16
C ALA A 70 13.73 -11.48 -9.73
N ALA A 71 12.99 -10.41 -9.42
CA ALA A 71 13.49 -9.41 -8.48
C ALA A 71 13.74 -10.18 -7.17
N MET A 72 14.96 -10.69 -7.05
CA MET A 72 15.49 -11.30 -5.85
C MET A 72 15.27 -10.25 -4.76
N PRO A 73 14.58 -10.57 -3.65
CA PRO A 73 14.52 -9.64 -2.54
C PRO A 73 15.97 -9.27 -2.21
N PRO A 74 16.29 -7.99 -1.94
CA PRO A 74 17.64 -7.61 -1.58
C PRO A 74 18.08 -8.50 -0.41
N GLN A 75 19.03 -9.40 -0.68
CA GLN A 75 19.70 -10.19 0.35
C GLN A 75 20.25 -9.17 1.36
N PRO A 76 19.91 -9.30 2.66
CA PRO A 76 20.53 -8.47 3.68
C PRO A 76 22.04 -8.65 3.56
N GLN A 77 22.74 -7.59 3.16
CA GLN A 77 24.19 -7.58 3.23
C GLN A 77 24.54 -7.80 4.71
N PRO A 78 25.44 -8.74 5.06
CA PRO A 78 25.92 -8.84 6.42
C PRO A 78 26.70 -7.55 6.70
N ALA A 79 26.03 -6.58 7.32
CA ALA A 79 26.70 -5.45 7.93
C ALA A 79 27.63 -6.05 8.98
N ILE A 80 28.92 -6.08 8.66
CA ILE A 80 29.96 -6.40 9.63
C ILE A 80 29.94 -5.23 10.61
N ALA A 81 29.08 -5.31 11.62
CA ALA A 81 29.00 -4.32 12.66
C ALA A 81 30.27 -4.44 13.50
N HIS A 82 31.27 -3.63 13.17
CA HIS A 82 32.38 -3.28 14.05
C HIS A 82 31.78 -2.58 15.27
N TRP A 83 31.47 -3.37 16.29
CA TRP A 83 31.04 -2.91 17.60
C TRP A 83 32.24 -2.20 18.27
N SER A 84 32.22 -0.87 18.28
CA SER A 84 33.16 -0.11 19.10
C SER A 84 32.76 -0.24 20.56
N LEU A 85 33.63 -0.86 21.36
CA LEU A 85 33.43 -1.23 22.77
C LEU A 85 33.40 -0.04 23.77
N SER A 86 33.26 1.20 23.32
CA SER A 86 33.55 2.37 24.19
C SER A 86 32.33 3.00 24.86
N SER A 87 31.21 2.31 25.02
CA SER A 87 30.08 2.87 25.78
C SER A 87 29.40 1.83 26.67
N VAL A 88 30.21 1.16 27.49
CA VAL A 88 29.74 0.60 28.75
C VAL A 88 29.58 1.77 29.74
N PHE A 89 28.49 1.77 30.50
CA PHE A 89 28.12 2.66 31.61
C PHE A 89 27.34 3.95 31.27
N LYS A 90 26.01 3.87 31.39
CA LYS A 90 25.31 4.48 32.54
C LYS A 90 23.86 3.98 32.67
N VAL A 91 23.66 3.24 33.74
CA VAL A 91 22.40 2.76 34.30
C VAL A 91 21.51 3.91 34.77
N ALA A 92 20.20 3.81 34.54
CA ALA A 92 19.19 4.23 35.51
C ALA A 92 17.90 3.43 35.27
N LEU A 93 17.73 2.33 36.01
CA LEU A 93 16.43 1.65 36.13
C LEU A 93 15.47 2.57 36.90
N SER A 94 14.24 2.69 36.39
CA SER A 94 13.16 3.42 37.06
C SER A 94 12.64 2.61 38.27
N PRO A 95 12.49 3.18 39.49
CA PRO A 95 12.30 2.43 40.74
C PRO A 95 10.97 1.67 40.98
N GLN A 96 10.06 1.51 40.01
CA GLN A 96 8.67 1.13 40.34
C GLN A 96 8.24 -0.33 40.10
N GLU A 97 9.08 -1.20 39.53
CA GLU A 97 8.69 -2.57 39.15
C GLU A 97 9.50 -3.66 39.87
N SER A 98 9.91 -3.41 41.13
CA SER A 98 10.76 -4.34 41.90
C SER A 98 10.21 -4.64 43.30
N ARG A 99 8.88 -4.58 43.50
CA ARG A 99 8.30 -4.83 44.83
C ARG A 99 6.99 -5.61 44.86
N LYS A 100 6.81 -6.66 44.03
CA LYS A 100 5.92 -7.79 44.35
C LYS A 100 6.40 -9.15 43.80
N LEU A 101 7.72 -9.37 43.75
CA LEU A 101 8.34 -10.69 43.56
C LEU A 101 8.89 -11.28 44.89
N LEU A 102 8.48 -10.69 46.03
CA LEU A 102 8.83 -11.14 47.37
C LEU A 102 7.56 -11.55 48.17
N SER A 103 6.82 -12.52 47.64
CA SER A 103 6.07 -13.45 48.49
C SER A 103 6.32 -14.86 47.95
N GLY A 104 7.51 -15.37 48.20
CA GLY A 104 7.80 -16.80 48.02
C GLY A 104 7.13 -17.60 49.13
N GLN A 105 6.14 -18.40 48.74
CA GLN A 105 5.82 -19.80 49.13
C GLN A 105 5.60 -20.16 50.62
N PRO A 106 4.90 -21.28 50.95
CA PRO A 106 4.55 -22.46 50.13
C PRO A 106 3.18 -22.44 49.46
#